data_AF-A0A850JES6-F1
#
_entry.id   AF-A0A850JES6-F1
#
_cell.length_a   1.000
_cell.length_b   1.000
_cell.length_c   1.000
_cell.angle_alpha   90.00
_cell.angle_beta   90.00
_cell.angle_gamma   90.00
#
_symmetry.space_group_name_H-M   'P 1'
#
loop_
_entity.id
_entity.type
_entity.pdbx_description
1 polymer ?
#
loop_
_entity_poly.entity_id
_entity_poly.type
_entity_poly.pdbx_seq_one_letter_code
_entity_poly.pdbx_strand_id
1 'polypeptide(L)'
;PGDSAVSRVDIERGEEIAALPAPYAILNPSPDGLVLVQPTPSDLCVYGLDGDRLATLETPSPCDQVAASQVEGSLLVAAALQDAPGTLLAWNAAAPSHRIKVPAPVNDLALAPDGTLLAATDNGLYTTRLCG
;
A
#
# COMPACT_ATOMS: atom_id res chain seq x y z
N PRO A 1 18.92 -13.61 11.69
CA PRO A 1 17.62 -13.14 11.15
C PRO A 1 17.07 -12.06 12.07
N GLY A 2 17.18 -10.78 11.68
CA GLY A 2 16.52 -9.70 12.41
C GLY A 2 15.05 -9.65 11.99
N ASP A 3 14.14 -9.59 12.97
CA ASP A 3 12.74 -9.28 12.68
C ASP A 3 12.70 -7.95 11.93
N SER A 4 12.27 -8.00 10.67
CA SER A 4 12.11 -6.79 9.86
C SER A 4 10.83 -6.13 10.31
N ALA A 5 10.97 -5.12 11.15
CA ALA A 5 9.89 -4.30 11.68
C ALA A 5 10.06 -2.85 11.22
N VAL A 6 8.95 -2.18 10.94
CA VAL A 6 8.95 -0.72 10.76
C VAL A 6 8.94 -0.09 12.15
N SER A 7 10.04 0.55 12.54
CA SER A 7 10.10 1.31 13.79
C SER A 7 9.65 2.76 13.58
N ARG A 8 8.85 3.26 14.52
CA ARG A 8 8.56 4.68 14.67
C ARG A 8 9.46 5.21 15.77
N VAL A 9 10.21 6.26 15.47
CA VAL A 9 11.18 6.87 16.37
C VAL A 9 10.86 8.34 16.52
N ASP A 10 10.80 8.81 17.77
CA ASP A 10 10.82 10.24 18.07
C ASP A 10 12.26 10.74 17.87
N ILE A 11 12.48 11.53 16.82
CA ILE A 11 13.82 12.01 16.45
C ILE A 11 14.38 12.97 17.51
N GLU A 12 13.53 13.76 18.17
CA GLU A 12 13.99 14.74 19.17
C GLU A 12 14.45 14.05 20.45
N ARG A 13 13.77 12.96 20.84
CA ARG A 13 14.13 12.17 22.03
C ARG A 13 15.11 11.04 21.74
N GLY A 14 15.20 10.60 20.49
CA GLY A 14 16.01 9.45 20.08
C GLY A 14 15.44 8.11 20.55
N GLU A 15 14.14 8.04 20.81
CA GLU A 15 13.48 6.87 21.41
C GLU A 15 12.48 6.23 20.43
N GLU A 16 12.45 4.90 20.42
CA GLU A 16 11.44 4.15 19.67
C GLU A 16 10.08 4.26 20.38
N ILE A 17 9.08 4.74 19.65
CA ILE A 17 7.72 4.94 20.16
C ILE A 17 6.78 3.80 19.74
N ALA A 18 7.10 3.06 18.67
CA ALA A 18 6.37 1.86 18.27
C ALA A 18 7.17 0.99 17.29
N ALA A 19 6.99 -0.34 17.37
CA ALA A 19 7.41 -1.29 16.34
C ALA A 19 6.18 -1.84 15.62
N LEU A 20 6.16 -1.76 14.29
CA LEU A 20 5.14 -2.39 13.46
C LEU A 20 5.72 -3.67 12.83
N PRO A 21 4.98 -4.80 12.86
CA PRO A 21 5.53 -6.13 12.60
C PRO A 21 5.80 -6.49 11.13
N ALA A 22 5.77 -5.51 10.21
CA ALA A 22 5.96 -5.78 8.77
C ALA A 22 7.31 -5.29 8.25
N PRO A 23 7.82 -5.90 7.16
CA PRO A 23 9.12 -5.54 6.59
C PRO A 23 9.15 -4.17 5.91
N TYR A 24 8.00 -3.63 5.48
CA TYR A 24 7.88 -2.29 4.91
C TYR A 24 6.46 -1.73 5.05
N ALA A 25 6.33 -0.40 4.97
CA ALA A 25 5.06 0.31 4.95
C ALA A 25 5.17 1.56 4.05
N ILE A 26 4.04 1.98 3.48
CA ILE A 26 3.91 3.21 2.70
C ILE A 26 3.31 4.29 3.59
N LEU A 27 3.98 5.44 3.67
CA LEU A 27 3.44 6.63 4.32
C LEU A 27 2.70 7.48 3.29
N ASN A 28 1.45 7.83 3.56
CA ASN A 28 0.64 8.62 2.64
C ASN A 28 -0.11 9.75 3.36
N PRO A 29 -0.22 10.95 2.75
CA PRO A 29 -1.13 12.00 3.23
C PRO A 29 -2.58 11.54 3.25
N SER A 30 -3.32 11.99 4.26
CA SER A 30 -4.77 11.87 4.38
C SER A 30 -5.36 13.22 4.84
N PRO A 31 -6.68 13.42 4.78
CA PRO A 31 -7.31 14.69 5.20
C PRO A 31 -7.04 15.01 6.69
N ASP A 32 -6.90 13.98 7.52
CA ASP A 32 -6.71 14.09 8.97
C ASP A 32 -5.24 13.97 9.41
N GLY A 33 -4.30 13.86 8.46
CA GLY A 33 -2.87 13.77 8.75
C GLY A 33 -2.13 12.80 7.84
N LEU A 34 -1.38 11.88 8.44
CA LEU A 34 -0.63 10.84 7.74
C LEU A 34 -1.17 9.46 8.13
N VAL A 35 -1.18 8.56 7.16
CA VAL A 35 -1.50 7.15 7.37
C VAL A 35 -0.37 6.26 6.90
N LEU A 36 -0.25 5.09 7.52
CA LEU A 36 0.65 4.02 7.11
C LEU A 36 -0.18 2.91 6.47
N VAL A 37 0.17 2.53 5.24
CA VAL A 37 -0.39 1.36 4.56
C VAL A 37 0.65 0.25 4.59
N GLN A 38 0.28 -0.89 5.16
CA GLN A 38 1.23 -1.94 5.50
C GLN A 38 0.70 -3.31 5.09
N PRO A 39 1.46 -4.08 4.28
CA PRO A 39 1.19 -5.50 4.09
C PRO A 39 1.37 -6.29 5.38
N THR A 40 0.44 -7.21 5.60
CA THR A 40 0.56 -8.27 6.60
C THR A 40 0.58 -9.63 5.88
N PRO A 41 0.83 -10.73 6.60
CA PRO A 41 0.74 -12.07 5.99
C PRO A 41 -0.64 -12.43 5.41
N SER A 42 -1.70 -11.69 5.72
CA SER A 42 -3.08 -12.01 5.30
C SER A 42 -3.87 -10.87 4.67
N ASP A 43 -3.45 -9.62 4.85
CA ASP A 43 -4.20 -8.43 4.42
C ASP A 43 -3.26 -7.22 4.19
N LEU A 44 -3.83 -6.09 3.76
CA LEU A 44 -3.18 -4.80 3.95
C LEU A 44 -3.91 -4.04 5.06
N CYS A 45 -3.16 -3.53 6.02
CA CYS A 45 -3.70 -2.69 7.08
C CYS A 45 -3.39 -1.22 6.81
N VAL A 46 -4.35 -0.35 7.14
CA VAL A 46 -4.16 1.10 7.18
C VAL A 46 -4.17 1.53 8.64
N TYR A 47 -3.08 2.17 9.07
CA TYR A 47 -2.89 2.66 10.42
C TYR A 47 -2.82 4.19 10.44
N GLY A 48 -3.39 4.81 11.46
CA GLY A 48 -3.02 6.15 11.85
C GLY A 48 -1.62 6.16 12.44
N LEU A 49 -0.98 7.32 12.48
CA LEU A 49 0.34 7.39 13.11
C LEU A 49 0.29 7.01 14.59
N ASP A 50 -0.80 7.21 15.31
CA ASP A 50 -0.89 6.81 16.72
C ASP A 50 -0.93 5.29 16.95
N GLY A 51 -0.92 4.48 15.89
CA GLY A 51 -0.96 3.02 15.91
C GLY A 51 -2.37 2.44 15.78
N ASP A 52 -3.38 3.30 15.79
CA ASP A 52 -4.77 2.90 15.59
C ASP A 52 -4.97 2.30 14.19
N ARG A 53 -5.58 1.11 14.14
CA ARG A 53 -5.96 0.49 12.88
C ARG A 53 -7.23 1.15 12.36
N LEU A 54 -7.11 1.87 11.25
CA LEU A 54 -8.20 2.62 10.61
C LEU A 54 -9.00 1.76 9.64
N ALA A 55 -8.32 0.85 8.92
CA ALA A 55 -8.96 -0.06 7.97
C ALA A 55 -8.15 -1.35 7.77
N THR A 56 -8.85 -2.40 7.34
CA THR A 56 -8.25 -3.63 6.81
C THR A 56 -8.76 -3.82 5.39
N LEU A 57 -7.83 -3.98 4.45
CA LEU A 57 -8.09 -4.25 3.04
C LEU A 57 -7.86 -5.74 2.79
N GLU A 58 -8.94 -6.49 2.59
CA GLU A 58 -8.87 -7.93 2.43
C GLU A 58 -8.11 -8.31 1.14
N THR A 59 -7.14 -9.22 1.28
CA THR A 59 -6.38 -9.79 0.19
C THR A 59 -6.52 -11.31 0.19
N PRO A 60 -6.62 -11.97 -0.97
CA PRO A 60 -6.69 -13.43 -1.06
C PRO A 60 -5.35 -14.11 -0.75
N SER A 61 -4.24 -13.35 -0.79
CA SER A 61 -2.87 -13.80 -0.60
C SER A 61 -1.98 -12.61 -0.22
N PRO A 62 -0.77 -12.85 0.35
CA PRO A 62 0.18 -11.79 0.68
C PRO A 62 0.51 -10.89 -0.52
N CYS A 63 0.85 -9.64 -0.22
CA CYS A 63 1.24 -8.66 -1.24
C CYS A 63 2.73 -8.28 -1.12
N ASP A 64 3.41 -8.20 -2.26
CA ASP A 64 4.84 -7.87 -2.31
C ASP A 64 5.08 -6.36 -2.48
N GLN A 65 4.32 -5.70 -3.35
CA GLN A 65 4.44 -4.27 -3.65
C GLN A 65 3.15 -3.54 -3.32
N VAL A 66 3.24 -2.35 -2.73
CA VAL A 66 2.10 -1.50 -2.40
C VAL A 66 2.38 -0.06 -2.79
N ALA A 67 1.38 0.62 -3.33
CA ALA A 67 1.36 2.05 -3.52
C ALA A 67 0.07 2.64 -2.93
N ALA A 68 0.14 3.86 -2.43
CA ALA A 68 -1.01 4.58 -1.91
C ALA A 68 -0.97 6.04 -2.36
N SER A 69 -2.15 6.64 -2.53
CA SER A 69 -2.28 8.06 -2.85
C SER A 69 -3.63 8.59 -2.39
N GLN A 70 -3.65 9.87 -2.03
CA GLN A 70 -4.90 10.58 -1.75
C GLN A 70 -5.44 11.14 -3.07
N VAL A 71 -6.60 10.66 -3.49
CA VAL A 71 -7.25 11.06 -4.76
C VAL A 71 -8.68 11.52 -4.46
N GLU A 72 -8.97 12.77 -4.79
CA GLU A 72 -10.31 13.39 -4.59
C GLU A 72 -10.88 13.20 -3.18
N GLY A 73 -10.01 13.27 -2.16
CA GLY A 73 -10.43 13.12 -0.76
C GLY A 73 -10.60 11.66 -0.31
N SER A 74 -10.33 10.67 -1.16
CA SER A 74 -10.31 9.26 -0.80
C SER A 74 -8.90 8.67 -0.86
N LEU A 75 -8.58 7.78 0.07
CA LEU A 75 -7.36 6.98 0.01
C LEU A 75 -7.54 5.89 -1.06
N LEU A 76 -6.69 5.91 -2.07
CA LEU A 76 -6.51 4.79 -2.98
C LEU A 76 -5.28 3.99 -2.58
N VAL A 77 -5.42 2.67 -2.64
CA VAL A 77 -4.32 1.73 -2.40
C VAL A 77 -4.27 0.77 -3.58
N ALA A 78 -3.08 0.45 -4.06
CA ALA A 78 -2.85 -0.60 -5.04
C ALA A 78 -1.78 -1.55 -4.51
N ALA A 79 -1.94 -2.85 -4.77
CA ALA A 79 -0.97 -3.85 -4.34
C ALA A 79 -0.85 -5.02 -5.32
N ALA A 80 0.36 -5.57 -5.44
CA ALA A 80 0.66 -6.75 -6.25
C ALA A 80 0.59 -8.02 -5.40
N LEU A 81 -0.14 -9.04 -5.88
CA LEU A 81 -0.25 -10.33 -5.21
C LEU A 81 1.02 -11.17 -5.42
N GLN A 82 1.57 -11.72 -4.34
CA GLN A 82 2.79 -12.53 -4.36
C GLN A 82 2.60 -13.85 -5.12
N ASP A 83 1.45 -14.52 -4.96
CA ASP A 83 1.15 -15.81 -5.60
C ASP A 83 0.65 -15.68 -7.05
N ALA A 84 0.33 -14.46 -7.48
CA ALA A 84 -0.16 -14.14 -8.81
C ALA A 84 0.45 -12.81 -9.30
N PRO A 85 1.77 -12.75 -9.57
CA PRO A 85 2.53 -11.51 -9.70
C PRO A 85 2.13 -10.60 -10.88
N GLY A 86 1.33 -11.09 -11.82
CA GLY A 86 0.66 -10.28 -12.87
C GLY A 86 -0.73 -9.77 -12.48
N THR A 87 -1.09 -9.81 -11.20
CA THR A 87 -2.39 -9.39 -10.66
C THR A 87 -2.19 -8.30 -9.62
N LEU A 88 -2.82 -7.16 -9.87
CA LEU A 88 -2.93 -6.08 -8.91
C LEU A 88 -4.33 -6.04 -8.31
N LEU A 89 -4.41 -5.70 -7.04
CA LEU A 89 -5.63 -5.28 -6.37
C LEU A 89 -5.58 -3.77 -6.16
N ALA A 90 -6.71 -3.11 -6.34
CA ALA A 90 -6.86 -1.69 -6.09
C ALA A 90 -8.09 -1.43 -5.22
N TRP A 91 -7.93 -0.68 -4.14
CA TRP A 91 -9.01 -0.29 -3.24
C TRP A 91 -9.25 1.21 -3.33
N ASN A 92 -10.51 1.57 -3.27
CA ASN A 92 -10.98 2.89 -2.89
C ASN A 92 -11.80 2.68 -1.61
N ALA A 93 -11.64 3.52 -0.60
CA ALA A 93 -12.40 3.44 0.66
C ALA A 93 -13.93 3.26 0.47
N ALA A 94 -14.48 3.70 -0.66
CA ALA A 94 -15.91 3.59 -0.99
C ALA A 94 -16.32 2.32 -1.77
N ALA A 95 -15.38 1.48 -2.24
CA ALA A 95 -15.67 0.39 -3.17
C ALA A 95 -14.90 -0.91 -2.86
N PRO A 96 -15.43 -2.08 -3.25
CA PRO A 96 -14.69 -3.34 -3.24
C PRO A 96 -13.42 -3.24 -4.08
N SER A 97 -12.46 -4.14 -3.81
CA SER A 97 -11.22 -4.15 -4.59
C SER A 97 -11.43 -4.47 -6.06
N HIS A 98 -10.78 -3.70 -6.93
CA HIS A 98 -10.70 -3.96 -8.36
C HIS A 98 -9.49 -4.84 -8.65
N ARG A 99 -9.69 -5.91 -9.43
CA ARG A 99 -8.59 -6.74 -9.95
C ARG A 99 -8.12 -6.21 -11.29
N ILE A 100 -6.83 -5.94 -11.41
CA ILE A 100 -6.20 -5.48 -12.64
C ILE A 100 -5.18 -6.53 -13.08
N LYS A 101 -5.20 -6.88 -14.37
CA LYS A 101 -4.24 -7.82 -14.97
C LYS A 101 -3.14 -7.05 -15.67
N VAL A 102 -1.89 -7.42 -15.37
CA VAL A 102 -0.68 -6.90 -15.98
C VAL A 102 -0.01 -8.06 -16.72
N PRO A 103 0.53 -7.88 -17.94
CA PRO A 103 0.99 -8.99 -18.78
C PRO A 103 2.32 -9.63 -18.31
N ALA A 104 2.92 -9.15 -17.23
CA ALA A 104 4.14 -9.68 -16.63
C ALA A 104 4.14 -9.45 -15.11
N PRO A 105 5.00 -10.17 -14.36
CA PRO A 105 5.27 -9.90 -12.96
C PRO A 105 5.56 -8.42 -12.69
N VAL A 106 4.91 -7.88 -11.67
CA VAL A 106 5.10 -6.50 -11.24
C VAL A 106 6.27 -6.41 -10.29
N ASN A 107 7.23 -5.55 -10.65
CA ASN A 107 8.44 -5.30 -9.87
C ASN A 107 8.26 -4.09 -8.94
N ASP A 108 7.47 -3.10 -9.34
CA ASP A 108 7.22 -1.87 -8.58
C ASP A 108 5.92 -1.19 -9.00
N LEU A 109 5.35 -0.38 -8.10
CA LEU A 109 4.09 0.33 -8.25
C LEU A 109 4.23 1.80 -7.83
N ALA A 110 3.63 2.70 -8.60
CA ALA A 110 3.46 4.09 -8.19
C ALA A 110 2.03 4.55 -8.45
N LEU A 111 1.43 5.22 -7.47
CA LEU A 111 0.07 5.76 -7.58
C LEU A 111 0.11 7.29 -7.48
N ALA A 112 -0.33 7.96 -8.53
CA ALA A 112 -0.34 9.41 -8.61
C ALA A 112 -1.61 10.02 -7.99
N PRO A 113 -1.56 11.29 -7.53
CA PRO A 113 -2.72 11.99 -6.97
C PRO A 113 -3.90 12.19 -7.93
N ASP A 114 -3.71 11.96 -9.23
CA ASP A 114 -4.76 12.00 -10.24
C ASP A 114 -5.44 10.63 -10.47
N GLY A 115 -5.11 9.62 -9.66
CA GLY A 115 -5.64 8.26 -9.77
C GLY A 115 -4.93 7.38 -10.80
N THR A 116 -3.86 7.88 -11.45
CA THR A 116 -3.05 7.07 -12.37
C THR A 116 -2.16 6.09 -11.60
N LEU A 117 -2.35 4.80 -11.84
CA LEU A 117 -1.49 3.72 -11.38
C LEU A 117 -0.49 3.37 -12.48
N LEU A 118 0.79 3.43 -12.15
CA LEU A 118 1.91 2.94 -12.96
C LEU A 118 2.42 1.62 -12.36
N ALA A 119 2.57 0.59 -13.19
CA ALA A 119 3.18 -0.68 -12.84
C ALA A 119 4.43 -0.91 -13.70
N ALA A 120 5.56 -1.14 -13.06
CA ALA A 120 6.80 -1.53 -13.71
C ALA A 120 6.93 -3.06 -13.73
N THR A 121 7.29 -3.61 -14.89
CA THR A 121 7.49 -5.04 -15.11
C THR A 121 8.73 -5.27 -15.95
N ASP A 122 9.15 -6.52 -16.08
CA ASP A 122 10.21 -6.92 -17.01
C ASP A 122 9.88 -6.64 -18.49
N ASN A 123 8.58 -6.56 -18.82
CA ASN A 123 8.12 -6.29 -20.18
C ASN A 123 7.91 -4.79 -20.46
N GLY A 124 8.12 -3.92 -19.47
CA GLY A 124 7.94 -2.47 -19.60
C GLY A 124 7.02 -1.85 -18.54
N LEU A 125 6.63 -0.59 -18.82
CA LEU A 125 5.77 0.23 -17.97
C LEU A 125 4.32 0.19 -18.45
N TYR A 126 3.38 -0.06 -17.55
CA TYR A 126 1.94 -0.12 -17.83
C TYR A 126 1.20 0.89 -16.95
N THR A 127 0.25 1.62 -17.53
CA THR A 127 -0.55 2.61 -16.79
C THR A 127 -2.03 2.33 -16.89
N THR A 128 -2.78 2.57 -15.82
CA THR A 128 -4.24 2.60 -15.84
C THR A 128 -4.77 3.68 -14.90
N ARG A 129 -6.02 4.10 -15.09
CA ARG A 129 -6.72 4.97 -14.14
C ARG A 129 -7.58 4.13 -13.21
N LEU A 130 -7.46 4.35 -11.91
CA LEU A 130 -8.28 3.68 -10.89
C LEU A 130 -9.62 4.41 -10.64
N CYS A 131 -9.67 5.70 -10.97
CA CYS A 131 -10.87 6.53 -10.87
C CYS A 131 -10.83 7.63 -11.95
N GLY A 132 -12.02 8.08 -12.34
CA GLY A 132 -12.26 9.13 -13.32
C GLY A 132 -13.69 9.61 -13.23
#